data_AF-A0A804LVG9-F1
#
_entry.id   AF-A0A804LVG9-F1
#
_cell.length_a   1.000
_cell.length_b   1.000
_cell.length_c   1.000
_cell.angle_alpha   90.00
_cell.angle_beta   90.00
_cell.angle_gamma   90.00
#
_symmetry.space_group_name_H-M   'P 1'
#
loop_
_entity.id
_entity.type
_entity.pdbx_description
1 polymer ?
#
loop_
_entity_poly.entity_id
_entity_poly.type
_entity_poly.pdbx_seq_one_letter_code
_entity_poly.pdbx_strand_id
1 'polypeptide(L)'
;MRELSCFGDGSVSVATADAAVSGRGALDRALQAATTSVYRAALSSGKEVLVRVTWTRSAAGEAGVAVAFDFDDDGGGGTSDAPKPSPARTRPPVLLLHKRRGSRSLVTGAGTAVGVHWDTAEAKYPSPSSPEPERDYCLAVVADAELALLLGAGGAARELSRRLGLAPSARAAPALLVSRREQLRCAAAAAAAHVTRCRFR
;
A
#
# COMPACT_ATOMS: atom_id res chain seq x y z
N MET A 1 -3.14 -31.28 -6.50
CA MET A 1 -2.31 -30.29 -5.79
C MET A 1 -2.21 -29.07 -6.71
N ARG A 2 -2.87 -27.95 -6.40
CA ARG A 2 -2.74 -26.72 -7.21
C ARG A 2 -1.48 -26.02 -6.73
N GLU A 3 -0.45 -25.97 -7.57
CA GLU A 3 0.71 -25.13 -7.33
C GLU A 3 0.25 -23.67 -7.32
N LEU A 4 0.17 -23.08 -6.12
CA LEU A 4 0.00 -21.65 -5.94
C LEU A 4 1.33 -20.97 -6.28
N SER A 5 1.72 -21.00 -7.55
CA SER A 5 2.88 -20.22 -8.00
C SER A 5 2.48 -18.75 -8.01
N CYS A 6 2.68 -18.08 -6.87
CA CYS A 6 2.43 -16.65 -6.68
C CYS A 6 3.49 -15.78 -7.38
N PHE A 7 4.53 -16.40 -7.93
CA PHE A 7 5.69 -15.75 -8.54
C PHE A 7 5.64 -15.95 -10.05
N GLY A 8 5.50 -14.86 -10.80
CA GLY A 8 5.69 -14.86 -12.26
C GLY A 8 7.15 -14.64 -12.64
N ASP A 9 7.44 -14.71 -13.94
CA ASP A 9 8.74 -14.30 -14.49
C ASP A 9 9.10 -12.86 -14.09
N GLY A 10 10.35 -12.66 -13.67
CA GLY A 10 10.83 -11.39 -13.14
C GLY A 10 10.33 -11.06 -11.72
N SER A 11 9.82 -12.05 -10.99
CA SER A 11 9.38 -11.88 -9.59
C SER A 11 10.52 -11.52 -8.64
N VAL A 12 11.73 -12.03 -8.88
CA VAL A 12 12.93 -11.70 -8.10
C VAL A 12 13.95 -11.05 -9.02
N SER A 13 14.34 -9.83 -8.72
CA SER A 13 15.48 -9.17 -9.37
C SER A 13 16.51 -8.80 -8.33
N VAL A 14 17.77 -9.18 -8.58
CA VAL A 14 18.92 -8.81 -7.76
C VAL A 14 19.88 -8.06 -8.66
N ALA A 15 20.17 -6.80 -8.31
CA ALA A 15 21.32 -6.10 -8.86
C ALA A 15 22.47 -6.21 -7.85
N THR A 16 23.61 -6.73 -8.30
CA THR A 16 24.81 -6.90 -7.47
C THR A 16 25.61 -5.60 -7.44
N ALA A 17 26.25 -5.33 -6.31
CA ALA A 17 27.20 -4.25 -6.16
C ALA A 17 28.37 -4.71 -5.30
N ASP A 18 29.57 -4.18 -5.58
CA ASP A 18 30.74 -4.29 -4.72
C ASP A 18 30.55 -3.43 -3.47
N ALA A 19 29.67 -3.88 -2.59
CA ALA A 19 29.44 -3.22 -1.32
C ALA A 19 30.53 -3.67 -0.33
N ALA A 20 31.59 -2.86 -0.17
CA ALA A 20 32.55 -3.00 0.93
C ALA A 20 31.89 -2.57 2.25
N VAL A 21 30.81 -3.25 2.66
CA VAL A 21 30.13 -3.01 3.92
C VAL A 21 30.68 -3.98 4.95
N SER A 22 31.70 -3.53 5.68
CA SER A 22 32.33 -4.29 6.75
C SER A 22 31.42 -4.36 7.97
N GLY A 23 30.89 -5.54 8.26
CA GLY A 23 30.13 -5.84 9.49
C GLY A 23 28.62 -5.85 9.31
N ARG A 24 27.95 -6.84 9.94
CA ARG A 24 26.51 -7.09 9.82
C ARG A 24 25.64 -5.85 10.10
N GLY A 25 25.97 -5.06 11.12
CA GLY A 25 25.20 -3.87 11.50
C GLY A 25 25.43 -2.62 10.63
N ALA A 26 26.44 -2.62 9.76
CA ALA A 26 26.65 -1.54 8.80
C ALA A 26 25.68 -1.67 7.61
N LEU A 27 25.40 -2.90 7.17
CA LEU A 27 24.45 -3.17 6.08
C LEU A 27 23.03 -2.77 6.48
N ASP A 28 22.58 -3.16 7.68
CA ASP A 28 21.25 -2.80 8.19
C ASP A 28 21.04 -1.28 8.25
N ARG A 29 22.08 -0.52 8.61
CA ARG A 29 22.06 0.95 8.65
C ARG A 29 22.12 1.60 7.26
N ALA A 30 22.59 0.89 6.25
CA ALA A 30 22.61 1.38 4.87
C ALA A 30 21.34 0.98 4.10
N LEU A 31 20.54 0.05 4.61
CA LEU A 31 19.41 -0.53 3.92
C LEU A 31 18.17 0.37 4.01
N GLN A 32 17.57 0.62 2.86
CA GLN A 32 16.22 1.16 2.71
C GLN A 32 15.30 0.02 2.29
N ALA A 33 14.18 -0.13 2.98
CA ALA A 33 13.19 -1.15 2.67
C ALA A 33 11.86 -0.51 2.30
N ALA A 34 11.12 -1.14 1.39
CA ALA A 34 9.75 -0.74 1.08
C ALA A 34 8.88 -1.96 0.77
N THR A 35 7.69 -2.00 1.33
CA THR A 35 6.67 -3.01 1.02
C THR A 35 5.46 -2.31 0.46
N THR A 36 5.08 -2.68 -0.76
CA THR A 36 3.92 -2.15 -1.47
C THR A 36 2.89 -3.24 -1.63
N SER A 37 1.72 -3.05 -1.04
CA SER A 37 0.55 -3.91 -1.18
C SER A 37 -0.52 -3.20 -1.98
N VAL A 38 -1.16 -3.91 -2.91
CA VAL A 38 -2.30 -3.41 -3.68
C VAL A 38 -3.54 -4.18 -3.27
N TYR A 39 -4.56 -3.45 -2.83
CA TYR A 39 -5.84 -3.98 -2.41
C TYR A 39 -6.91 -3.56 -3.41
N ARG A 40 -7.82 -4.47 -3.74
CA ARG A 40 -9.01 -4.21 -4.55
C ARG A 40 -10.22 -4.17 -3.64
N ALA A 41 -11.05 -3.15 -3.78
CA ALA A 41 -12.34 -3.07 -3.11
C ALA A 41 -13.43 -2.67 -4.10
N ALA A 42 -14.63 -3.24 -3.93
CA ALA A 42 -15.81 -2.87 -4.69
C ALA A 42 -16.69 -1.97 -3.81
N LEU A 43 -17.14 -0.86 -4.38
CA LEU A 43 -18.08 0.07 -3.73
C LEU A 43 -19.52 -0.28 -4.11
N SER A 44 -20.49 0.16 -3.31
CA SER A 44 -21.92 -0.11 -3.56
C SER A 44 -22.43 0.52 -4.86
N SER A 45 -21.73 1.54 -5.36
CA SER A 45 -21.96 2.15 -6.68
C SER A 45 -21.61 1.23 -7.85
N GLY A 46 -20.98 0.07 -7.62
CA GLY A 46 -20.45 -0.81 -8.66
C GLY A 46 -19.03 -0.45 -9.11
N LYS A 47 -18.51 0.71 -8.70
CA LYS A 47 -17.13 1.12 -8.97
C LYS A 47 -16.14 0.23 -8.23
N GLU A 48 -15.04 -0.12 -8.89
CA GLU A 48 -13.89 -0.77 -8.25
C GLU A 48 -12.79 0.26 -7.94
N VAL A 49 -12.17 0.11 -6.78
CA VAL A 49 -10.99 0.89 -6.37
C VAL A 49 -9.81 -0.03 -6.08
N LEU A 50 -8.66 0.30 -6.66
CA LEU A 50 -7.36 -0.25 -6.28
C LEU A 50 -6.65 0.71 -5.34
N VAL A 51 -6.48 0.29 -4.09
CA VAL A 51 -5.72 1.02 -3.08
C VAL A 51 -4.32 0.44 -2.99
N ARG A 52 -3.31 1.25 -3.33
CA ARG A 52 -1.90 0.90 -3.15
C ARG A 52 -1.36 1.52 -1.88
N VAL A 53 -0.94 0.68 -0.94
CA VAL A 53 -0.30 1.10 0.31
C VAL A 53 1.17 0.74 0.23
N THR A 54 2.04 1.73 0.41
CA THR A 54 3.50 1.56 0.42
C THR A 54 4.03 1.95 1.78
N TRP A 55 4.51 0.95 2.53
CA TRP A 55 5.28 1.11 3.75
C TRP A 55 6.75 1.24 3.42
N THR A 56 7.47 2.12 4.12
CA THR A 56 8.89 2.40 3.86
C THR A 56 9.68 2.51 5.15
N ARG A 57 10.93 2.09 5.08
CA ARG A 57 11.96 2.30 6.08
C ARG A 57 13.17 2.92 5.41
N SER A 58 13.59 4.10 5.86
CA SER A 58 14.83 4.72 5.41
C SER A 58 16.05 4.08 6.10
N ALA A 59 17.24 4.33 5.54
CA ALA A 59 18.52 3.92 6.13
C ALA A 59 18.72 4.53 7.54
N ALA A 60 18.17 5.73 7.78
CA ALA A 60 18.17 6.37 9.09
C ALA A 60 17.17 5.74 10.08
N GLY A 61 16.42 4.71 9.68
CA GLY A 61 15.39 4.10 10.51
C GLY A 61 14.19 5.01 10.69
N GLU A 62 13.82 5.81 9.69
CA GLU A 62 12.55 6.55 9.66
C GLU A 62 11.48 5.72 8.95
N ALA A 63 10.26 5.74 9.49
CA ALA A 63 9.13 4.98 8.95
C ALA A 63 8.24 5.94 8.19
N GLY A 64 7.83 5.53 6.99
CA GLY A 64 6.92 6.29 6.16
C GLY A 64 5.83 5.39 5.60
N VAL A 65 4.66 5.98 5.36
CA VAL A 65 3.57 5.32 4.66
C VAL A 65 3.03 6.24 3.57
N ALA A 66 2.74 5.65 2.42
CA ALA A 66 2.16 6.33 1.27
C ALA A 66 0.95 5.55 0.78
N VAL A 67 -0.09 6.26 0.33
CA VAL A 67 -1.32 5.66 -0.20
C VAL A 67 -1.61 6.25 -1.57
N ALA A 68 -1.93 5.41 -2.54
CA ALA A 68 -2.37 5.83 -3.87
C ALA A 68 -3.62 5.07 -4.29
N PHE A 69 -4.40 5.68 -5.18
CA PHE A 69 -5.70 5.16 -5.59
C PHE A 69 -5.80 5.09 -7.11
N ASP A 70 -6.32 3.98 -7.62
CA ASP A 70 -6.75 3.82 -9.00
C ASP A 70 -8.24 3.47 -8.97
N PHE A 71 -9.05 4.13 -9.79
CA PHE A 71 -10.48 3.88 -9.86
C PHE A 71 -10.79 3.44 -11.29
N ASP A 72 -11.38 2.26 -11.44
CA ASP A 72 -11.94 1.86 -12.72
C ASP A 72 -13.26 2.61 -12.92
N ASP A 73 -13.29 3.46 -13.95
CA ASP A 73 -14.51 4.13 -14.37
C ASP A 73 -15.35 3.14 -15.18
N ASP A 74 -16.17 2.33 -14.52
CA ASP A 74 -17.23 1.57 -15.19
C ASP A 74 -18.43 2.50 -15.46
N GLY A 75 -18.21 3.48 -16.35
CA GLY A 75 -19.25 4.37 -16.90
C GLY A 75 -19.43 4.19 -18.41
N GLY A 76 -18.64 3.31 -19.03
CA GLY A 76 -18.57 3.11 -20.47
C GLY A 76 -19.23 1.82 -20.95
N GLY A 77 -20.40 1.44 -20.43
CA GLY A 77 -21.26 0.40 -21.00
C GLY A 77 -21.85 0.76 -22.38
N GLY A 78 -21.07 1.43 -23.24
CA GLY A 78 -21.43 1.76 -24.61
C GLY A 78 -20.62 0.90 -25.55
N THR A 79 -21.29 -0.08 -26.16
CA THR A 79 -20.86 -0.70 -27.42
C THR A 79 -20.54 0.40 -28.43
N SER A 80 -19.27 0.73 -28.55
CA SER A 80 -18.75 1.68 -29.53
C SER A 80 -17.32 1.27 -29.83
N ASP A 81 -17.16 0.50 -30.90
CA ASP A 81 -15.89 0.27 -31.60
C ASP A 81 -15.34 1.61 -32.08
N ALA A 82 -14.73 2.36 -31.17
CA ALA A 82 -13.91 3.51 -31.46
C ALA A 82 -12.79 3.56 -30.42
N PRO A 83 -11.51 3.56 -30.84
CA PRO A 83 -10.40 3.63 -29.91
C PRO A 83 -10.38 5.02 -29.28
N LYS A 84 -11.01 5.16 -28.11
CA LYS A 84 -10.84 6.36 -27.28
C LYS A 84 -9.36 6.43 -26.91
N PRO A 85 -8.67 7.56 -27.17
CA PRO A 85 -7.28 7.72 -26.81
C PRO A 85 -7.16 7.52 -25.31
N SER A 86 -6.30 6.59 -24.93
CA SER A 86 -6.02 6.24 -23.55
C SER A 86 -5.84 7.53 -22.77
N PRO A 87 -6.68 7.88 -21.78
CA PRO A 87 -6.42 9.05 -20.97
C PRO A 87 -5.03 8.81 -20.40
N ALA A 88 -4.09 9.66 -20.81
CA ALA A 88 -2.69 9.59 -20.44
C ALA A 88 -2.67 9.24 -18.96
N ARG A 89 -2.27 8.02 -18.60
CA ARG A 89 -2.44 7.43 -17.26
C ARG A 89 -1.83 8.41 -16.27
N THR A 90 -2.62 9.36 -15.79
CA THR A 90 -2.15 10.41 -14.90
C THR A 90 -1.76 9.64 -13.67
N ARG A 91 -0.46 9.63 -13.37
CA ARG A 91 0.09 8.87 -12.26
C ARG A 91 -0.84 9.06 -11.07
N PRO A 92 -1.43 7.98 -10.53
CA PRO A 92 -2.47 8.11 -9.53
C PRO A 92 -1.95 8.97 -8.37
N PRO A 93 -2.78 9.85 -7.79
CA PRO A 93 -2.34 10.75 -6.73
C PRO A 93 -1.75 9.90 -5.60
N VAL A 94 -0.49 10.18 -5.25
CA VAL A 94 0.22 9.52 -4.16
C VAL A 94 0.20 10.45 -2.96
N LEU A 95 -0.52 10.03 -1.92
CA LEU A 95 -0.56 10.72 -0.65
C LEU A 95 0.58 10.24 0.25
N LEU A 96 1.54 11.12 0.53
CA LEU A 96 2.61 10.87 1.50
C LEU A 96 2.14 11.25 2.91
N LEU A 97 2.15 10.28 3.83
CA LEU A 97 1.67 10.43 5.20
C LEU A 97 2.83 10.74 6.14
N HIS A 98 3.23 12.01 6.21
CA HIS A 98 4.40 12.45 6.98
C HIS A 98 4.20 12.43 8.52
N LYS A 99 2.95 12.44 8.99
CA LYS A 99 2.64 12.40 10.43
C LYS A 99 2.42 10.96 10.85
N ARG A 100 2.69 10.63 12.12
CA ARG A 100 2.37 9.31 12.68
C ARG A 100 0.86 9.09 12.85
N ARG A 101 0.08 10.15 13.03
CA ARG A 101 -1.38 10.10 13.12
C ARG A 101 -1.98 11.21 12.28
N GLY A 102 -3.08 10.93 11.59
CA GLY A 102 -3.80 11.98 10.88
C GLY A 102 -4.95 11.49 10.02
N SER A 103 -5.53 12.46 9.33
CA SER A 103 -6.48 12.24 8.26
C SER A 103 -6.21 13.18 7.09
N ARG A 104 -6.61 12.73 5.91
CA ARG A 104 -6.52 13.46 4.64
C ARG A 104 -7.74 13.12 3.80
N SER A 105 -8.32 14.11 3.16
CA SER A 105 -9.37 13.94 2.18
C SER A 105 -8.93 14.50 0.83
N LEU A 106 -9.42 13.90 -0.23
CA LEU A 106 -9.25 14.35 -1.60
C LEU A 106 -10.45 13.92 -2.44
N VAL A 107 -10.65 14.55 -3.58
CA VAL A 107 -11.60 14.12 -4.59
C VAL A 107 -10.79 13.68 -5.80
N THR A 108 -11.08 12.51 -6.35
CA THR A 108 -10.38 12.01 -7.54
C THR A 108 -10.88 12.69 -8.81
N GLY A 109 -10.16 12.52 -9.92
CA GLY A 109 -10.62 13.00 -11.23
C GLY A 109 -11.97 12.41 -11.66
N ALA A 110 -12.33 11.23 -11.13
CA ALA A 110 -13.62 10.58 -11.35
C ALA A 110 -14.75 11.08 -10.42
N GLY A 111 -14.49 12.11 -9.60
CA GLY A 111 -15.46 12.68 -8.67
C GLY A 111 -15.68 11.90 -7.38
N THR A 112 -14.95 10.79 -7.16
CA THR A 112 -15.07 10.01 -5.93
C THR A 112 -14.38 10.72 -4.77
N ALA A 113 -15.12 10.92 -3.68
CA ALA A 113 -14.61 11.52 -2.45
C ALA A 113 -13.87 10.46 -1.63
N VAL A 114 -12.56 10.66 -1.42
CA VAL A 114 -11.70 9.72 -0.70
C VAL A 114 -11.22 10.32 0.60
N GLY A 115 -11.42 9.61 1.69
CA GLY A 115 -10.86 9.88 3.02
C GLY A 115 -9.83 8.83 3.42
N VAL A 116 -8.69 9.26 3.91
CA VAL A 116 -7.62 8.41 4.44
C VAL A 116 -7.40 8.78 5.89
N HIS A 117 -7.45 7.77 6.77
CA HIS A 117 -7.20 7.92 8.20
C HIS A 117 -6.11 6.95 8.60
N TRP A 118 -5.17 7.39 9.42
CA TRP A 118 -4.09 6.51 9.87
C TRP A 118 -3.61 6.85 11.27
N ASP A 119 -3.12 5.82 11.94
CA ASP A 119 -2.45 5.91 13.22
C ASP A 119 -1.33 4.86 13.29
N THR A 120 -0.10 5.34 13.34
CA THR A 120 1.14 4.58 13.47
C THR A 120 1.96 5.08 14.67
N ALA A 121 1.32 5.81 15.59
CA ALA A 121 1.96 6.39 16.76
C ALA A 121 2.49 5.32 17.74
N GLU A 122 1.83 4.17 17.82
CA GLU A 122 2.22 3.05 18.67
C GLU A 122 2.67 1.81 17.86
N ALA A 123 2.87 1.99 16.55
CA ALA A 123 3.17 0.91 15.63
C ALA A 123 4.46 0.16 16.04
N LYS A 124 4.36 -1.17 16.11
CA LYS A 124 5.48 -2.06 16.42
C LYS A 124 5.95 -2.79 15.17
N TYR A 125 7.26 -2.82 15.00
CA TYR A 125 7.91 -3.43 13.85
C TYR A 125 8.60 -4.72 14.29
N PRO A 126 8.60 -5.77 13.45
CA PRO A 126 9.23 -7.05 13.78
C PRO A 126 10.77 -6.93 13.86
N SER A 127 11.34 -5.97 13.13
CA SER A 127 12.76 -5.61 13.21
C SER A 127 12.96 -4.10 12.99
N PRO A 128 14.11 -3.53 13.38
CA PRO A 128 14.40 -2.11 13.17
C PRO A 128 14.40 -1.68 11.71
N SER A 129 14.71 -2.60 10.78
CA SER A 129 14.77 -2.37 9.32
C SER A 129 13.48 -2.72 8.59
N SER A 130 12.49 -3.33 9.28
CA SER A 130 11.21 -3.67 8.68
C SER A 130 10.44 -2.41 8.26
N PRO A 131 9.96 -2.31 7.01
CA PRO A 131 9.17 -1.18 6.56
C PRO A 131 7.74 -1.23 7.08
N GLU A 132 7.17 -2.43 7.22
CA GLU A 132 5.77 -2.62 7.58
C GLU A 132 5.62 -2.92 9.08
N PRO A 133 4.69 -2.24 9.77
CA PRO A 133 4.38 -2.56 11.15
C PRO A 133 3.58 -3.86 11.26
N GLU A 134 3.83 -4.61 12.32
CA GLU A 134 3.14 -5.87 12.62
C GLU A 134 1.86 -5.64 13.43
N ARG A 135 1.89 -4.71 14.39
CA ARG A 135 0.78 -4.49 15.33
C ARG A 135 0.72 -3.04 15.84
N ASP A 136 -0.36 -2.72 16.53
CA ASP A 136 -0.62 -1.42 17.17
C ASP A 136 -0.61 -0.25 16.17
N TYR A 137 -1.14 -0.49 14.97
CA TYR A 137 -1.33 0.51 13.93
C TYR A 137 -2.71 0.36 13.29
N CYS A 138 -3.16 1.41 12.58
CA CYS A 138 -4.30 1.32 11.69
C CYS A 138 -4.16 2.25 10.47
N LEU A 139 -4.76 1.82 9.37
CA LEU A 139 -4.93 2.63 8.17
C LEU A 139 -6.31 2.31 7.58
N ALA A 140 -7.15 3.32 7.39
CA ALA A 140 -8.45 3.18 6.75
C ALA A 140 -8.55 4.07 5.52
N VAL A 141 -9.21 3.56 4.50
CA VAL A 141 -9.61 4.31 3.31
C VAL A 141 -11.12 4.22 3.20
N VAL A 142 -11.74 5.39 3.09
CA VAL A 142 -13.17 5.58 2.86
C VAL A 142 -13.33 6.19 1.47
N ALA A 143 -14.21 5.66 0.64
CA ALA A 143 -14.53 6.19 -0.69
C ALA A 143 -16.05 6.34 -0.82
N ASP A 144 -16.52 7.53 -1.20
CA ASP A 144 -17.96 7.87 -1.31
C ASP A 144 -18.76 7.47 -0.06
N ALA A 145 -18.19 7.76 1.13
CA ALA A 145 -18.71 7.41 2.46
C ALA A 145 -18.76 5.90 2.78
N GLU A 146 -18.15 5.04 1.97
CA GLU A 146 -18.04 3.61 2.21
C GLU A 146 -16.61 3.21 2.61
N LEU A 147 -16.47 2.27 3.56
CA LEU A 147 -15.15 1.77 3.94
C LEU A 147 -14.59 0.84 2.85
N ALA A 148 -13.63 1.35 2.07
CA ALA A 148 -12.96 0.59 1.02
C ALA A 148 -11.82 -0.28 1.54
N LEU A 149 -11.10 0.16 2.59
CA LEU A 149 -9.97 -0.58 3.15
C LEU A 149 -9.84 -0.30 4.64
N LEU A 150 -9.56 -1.34 5.42
CA LEU A 150 -9.10 -1.23 6.80
C LEU A 150 -7.93 -2.19 7.03
N LEU A 151 -6.78 -1.62 7.39
CA LEU A 151 -5.55 -2.35 7.74
C LEU A 151 -5.17 -2.10 9.19
N GLY A 152 -4.42 -3.04 9.75
CA GLY A 152 -3.90 -2.99 11.10
C GLY A 152 -4.79 -3.66 12.13
N ALA A 153 -4.29 -3.72 13.36
CA ALA A 153 -4.91 -4.41 14.47
C ALA A 153 -4.58 -3.72 15.80
N GLY A 154 -5.29 -4.10 16.86
CA GLY A 154 -5.05 -3.58 18.21
C GLY A 154 -5.87 -2.34 18.53
N GLY A 155 -5.39 -1.55 19.50
CA GLY A 155 -6.13 -0.41 20.06
C GLY A 155 -6.44 0.67 19.02
N ALA A 156 -5.45 1.00 18.18
CA ALA A 156 -5.58 1.99 17.12
C ALA A 156 -6.68 1.64 16.10
N ALA A 157 -6.72 0.38 15.66
CA ALA A 157 -7.76 -0.10 14.74
C ALA A 157 -9.15 -0.02 15.37
N ARG A 158 -9.30 -0.47 16.63
CA ARG A 158 -10.59 -0.40 17.36
C ARG A 158 -11.08 1.04 17.54
N GLU A 159 -10.19 1.97 17.85
CA GLU A 159 -10.52 3.39 17.99
C GLU A 159 -10.96 3.99 16.65
N LEU A 160 -10.24 3.69 15.57
CA LEU A 160 -10.60 4.19 14.25
C LEU A 160 -11.94 3.62 13.77
N SER A 161 -12.19 2.33 13.99
CA SER A 161 -13.49 1.71 13.68
C SER A 161 -14.65 2.38 14.41
N ARG A 162 -14.49 2.69 15.71
CA ARG A 162 -15.50 3.45 16.47
C ARG A 162 -15.75 4.84 15.88
N ARG A 163 -14.69 5.57 15.53
CA ARG A 163 -14.80 6.92 14.94
C ARG A 163 -15.52 6.92 13.60
N LEU A 164 -15.30 5.90 12.79
CA LEU A 164 -15.95 5.73 11.49
C LEU A 164 -17.36 5.15 11.60
N GLY A 165 -17.89 4.93 12.82
CA GLY A 165 -19.22 4.34 13.02
C GLY A 165 -19.32 2.89 12.53
N LEU A 166 -18.19 2.21 12.30
CA LEU A 166 -18.17 0.84 11.87
C LEU A 166 -18.60 -0.02 13.06
N ALA A 167 -19.72 -0.73 12.93
CA ALA A 167 -20.10 -1.69 13.95
C ALA A 167 -18.94 -2.68 14.15
N PRO A 168 -18.69 -3.18 15.39
CA PRO A 168 -17.62 -4.16 15.63
C PRO A 168 -17.72 -5.40 14.73
N SER A 169 -18.95 -5.71 14.27
CA SER A 169 -19.31 -6.80 13.37
C SER A 169 -19.52 -6.38 11.91
N ALA A 170 -19.54 -5.08 11.60
CA ALA A 170 -19.68 -4.60 10.23
C ALA A 170 -18.41 -4.94 9.46
N ARG A 171 -18.40 -6.13 8.85
CA ARG A 171 -17.46 -6.46 7.79
C ARG A 171 -17.76 -5.51 6.64
N ALA A 172 -16.97 -4.45 6.51
CA ALA A 172 -16.77 -3.85 5.21
C ALA A 172 -16.45 -4.97 4.21
N ALA A 173 -16.92 -4.86 2.97
CA ALA A 173 -16.55 -5.80 1.92
C ALA A 173 -15.02 -5.95 1.96
N PRO A 174 -14.49 -7.17 2.22
CA PRO A 174 -13.08 -7.32 2.51
C PRO A 174 -12.30 -6.91 1.27
N ALA A 175 -11.46 -5.89 1.41
CA ALA A 175 -10.55 -5.51 0.36
C ALA A 175 -9.60 -6.69 0.07
N LEU A 176 -9.60 -7.16 -1.17
CA LEU A 176 -8.78 -8.29 -1.60
C LEU A 176 -7.35 -7.82 -1.85
N LEU A 177 -6.36 -8.39 -1.15
CA LEU A 177 -4.96 -8.18 -1.49
C LEU A 177 -4.68 -8.85 -2.85
N VAL A 178 -4.44 -8.06 -3.89
CA VAL A 178 -4.23 -8.56 -5.26
C VAL A 178 -2.74 -8.70 -5.62
N SER A 179 -1.88 -7.89 -5.03
CA SER A 179 -0.44 -8.04 -5.22
C SER A 179 0.35 -7.44 -4.07
N ARG A 180 1.55 -7.98 -3.84
CA ARG A 180 2.52 -7.40 -2.92
C ARG A 180 3.89 -7.37 -3.58
N ARG A 181 4.65 -6.32 -3.30
CA ARG A 181 6.02 -6.12 -3.78
C ARG A 181 6.88 -5.68 -2.62
N GLU A 182 8.02 -6.32 -2.43
CA GLU A 182 9.03 -5.88 -1.47
C GLU A 182 10.23 -5.35 -2.25
N GLN A 183 10.87 -4.33 -1.71
CA GLN A 183 12.03 -3.69 -2.30
C GLN A 183 13.03 -3.42 -1.19
N LEU A 184 14.28 -3.80 -1.43
CA LEU A 184 15.41 -3.45 -0.60
C LEU A 184 16.39 -2.68 -1.48
N ARG A 185 16.94 -1.58 -0.96
CA ARG A 185 17.97 -0.78 -1.62
C ARG A 185 19.07 -0.47 -0.62
N CYS A 186 20.33 -0.70 -0.97
CA CYS A 186 21.44 -0.24 -0.15
C CYS A 186 21.82 1.18 -0.56
N ALA A 187 21.73 2.15 0.35
CA ALA A 187 22.17 3.52 0.06
C ALA A 187 23.69 3.61 -0.19
N ALA A 188 24.48 2.75 0.46
CA ALA A 188 25.94 2.71 0.31
C ALA A 188 26.40 2.06 -1.00
N ALA A 189 25.52 1.31 -1.68
CA ALA A 189 25.83 0.62 -2.91
C ALA A 189 24.79 1.01 -3.95
N ALA A 190 25.11 2.00 -4.78
CA ALA A 190 24.18 2.65 -5.72
C ALA A 190 23.35 1.68 -6.58
N ALA A 191 23.77 0.43 -6.72
CA ALA A 191 23.11 -0.59 -7.52
C ALA A 191 22.56 -1.80 -6.73
N ALA A 192 22.77 -1.96 -5.42
CA ALA A 192 22.24 -3.13 -4.71
C ALA A 192 20.74 -2.96 -4.45
N ALA A 193 19.93 -3.48 -5.37
CA ALA A 193 18.48 -3.49 -5.27
C ALA A 193 17.96 -4.92 -5.38
N HIS A 194 17.25 -5.37 -4.34
CA HIS A 194 16.47 -6.60 -4.37
C HIS A 194 14.99 -6.23 -4.49
N VAL A 195 14.28 -6.89 -5.39
CA VAL A 195 12.84 -6.73 -5.52
C VAL A 195 12.20 -8.10 -5.58
N THR A 196 11.20 -8.35 -4.74
CA THR A 196 10.31 -9.50 -4.84
C THR A 196 8.91 -9.01 -5.22
N ARG A 197 8.19 -9.75 -6.05
CA ARG A 197 6.79 -9.46 -6.40
C ARG A 197 5.97 -10.73 -6.44
N CYS A 198 4.87 -10.72 -5.69
CA CYS A 198 3.85 -11.77 -5.77
C CYS A 198 2.50 -11.17 -6.19
N ARG A 199 1.71 -11.98 -6.91
CA ARG A 199 0.32 -11.68 -7.24
C ARG A 199 -0.56 -12.76 -6.64
N PHE A 200 -1.66 -12.34 -6.05
CA PHE A 200 -2.67 -13.23 -5.48
C PHE A 200 -3.82 -13.29 -6.48
N ARG A 201 -4.20 -14.51 -6.86
CA ARG A 201 -5.33 -14.79 -7.75
C ARG A 201 -6.49 -15.35 -6.94
#